data_AF-A0AB72XPU1-F1
#
_entry.id   AF-A0AB72XPU1-F1
#
_cell.length_a   1.000
_cell.length_b   1.000
_cell.length_c   1.000
_cell.angle_alpha   90.00
_cell.angle_beta   90.00
_cell.angle_gamma   90.00
#
_symmetry.space_group_name_H-M   'P 1'
#
loop_
_entity.id
_entity.type
_entity.pdbx_description
1 polymer ?
#
loop_
_entity_poly.entity_id
_entity_poly.type
_entity_poly.pdbx_seq_one_letter_code
_entity_poly.pdbx_strand_id
1 'polypeptide(L)'
;MSASASADKVVCECCELCVPKQLASAIRNPYGLVRGWRCRICNEHQGQPVKMAQDHEEEVRIRWGETVDELHAALDRADDYKAKMLAAFRSHDAVLREFEKLGRYHQSTGHGCLCGKRNCATLSIIDSNQIYGHIDRMNRRDELG
;
A
#
# COMPACT_ATOMS: atom_id res chain seq x y z
N MET A 1 31.05 1.29 11.26
CA MET A 1 30.99 1.09 9.79
C MET A 1 31.06 -0.40 9.53
N SER A 2 29.92 -1.09 9.51
CA SER A 2 29.87 -2.53 9.28
C SER A 2 29.94 -2.78 7.79
N ALA A 3 31.09 -3.27 7.32
CA ALA A 3 31.22 -3.78 5.96
C ALA A 3 30.23 -4.95 5.81
N SER A 4 29.19 -4.75 5.01
CA SER A 4 28.39 -5.86 4.50
C SER A 4 29.35 -6.77 3.74
N ALA A 5 29.74 -7.89 4.33
CA ALA A 5 30.43 -8.95 3.61
C ALA A 5 29.56 -9.26 2.39
N SER A 6 30.04 -8.91 1.20
CA SER A 6 29.45 -9.37 -0.04
C SER A 6 29.43 -10.89 0.05
N ALA A 7 28.25 -11.47 0.29
CA ALA A 7 28.09 -12.91 0.28
C ALA A 7 28.62 -13.36 -1.09
N ASP A 8 29.72 -14.11 -1.10
CA ASP A 8 30.34 -14.61 -2.32
C ASP A 8 29.24 -15.41 -3.04
N LYS A 9 28.73 -14.91 -4.17
CA LYS A 9 27.61 -15.51 -4.93
C LYS A 9 28.16 -16.20 -6.17
N VAL A 10 27.57 -17.34 -6.53
CA VAL A 10 27.93 -18.13 -7.70
C VAL A 10 26.69 -18.45 -8.51
N VAL A 11 26.84 -18.62 -9.82
CA VAL A 11 25.76 -19.04 -10.71
C VAL A 11 25.72 -20.57 -10.74
N CYS A 12 24.55 -21.15 -10.50
CA CYS A 12 24.34 -22.58 -10.63
C CYS A 12 24.40 -23.00 -12.10
N GLU A 13 25.26 -23.94 -12.47
CA GLU A 13 25.35 -24.47 -13.85
C GLU A 13 24.10 -25.24 -14.29
N CYS A 14 23.23 -25.63 -13.36
CA CYS A 14 22.06 -26.46 -13.67
C CYS A 14 20.78 -25.65 -13.88
N CYS A 15 20.57 -24.58 -13.09
CA CYS A 15 19.34 -23.77 -13.15
C CYS A 15 19.60 -22.28 -13.37
N GLU A 16 20.86 -21.88 -13.58
CA GLU A 16 21.31 -20.51 -13.88
C GLU A 16 20.98 -19.47 -12.79
N LEU A 17 20.47 -19.91 -11.64
CA LEU A 17 20.17 -19.03 -10.51
C LEU A 17 21.45 -18.59 -9.80
N CYS A 18 21.47 -17.32 -9.41
CA CYS A 18 22.52 -16.73 -8.58
C CYS A 18 22.28 -17.08 -7.12
N VAL A 19 23.16 -17.91 -6.54
CA VAL A 19 23.02 -18.44 -5.17
C VAL A 19 24.22 -18.09 -4.31
N PRO A 20 24.07 -17.96 -2.98
CA PRO A 20 25.21 -17.84 -2.07
C PRO A 20 26.14 -19.05 -2.18
N LYS A 21 27.45 -18.84 -2.31
CA LYS A 21 28.46 -19.90 -2.45
C LYS A 21 28.47 -20.88 -1.27
N GLN A 22 28.08 -20.42 -0.08
CA GLN A 22 27.91 -21.26 1.12
C GLN A 22 26.79 -22.31 0.97
N LEU A 23 25.80 -22.04 0.11
CA LEU A 23 24.67 -22.92 -0.20
C LEU A 23 24.84 -23.67 -1.53
N ALA A 24 26.04 -23.60 -2.13
CA ALA A 24 26.38 -24.25 -3.39
C ALA A 24 27.50 -25.29 -3.17
N SER A 25 27.51 -26.31 -4.01
CA SER A 25 28.61 -27.29 -4.06
C SER A 25 29.40 -27.12 -5.36
N ALA A 26 30.72 -27.18 -5.24
CA ALA A 26 31.61 -27.11 -6.39
C ALA A 26 31.54 -28.40 -7.20
N ILE A 27 31.28 -28.28 -8.50
CA ILE A 27 31.43 -29.38 -9.47
C ILE A 27 32.92 -29.49 -9.77
N ARG A 28 33.52 -30.65 -9.47
CA ARG A 28 34.96 -30.89 -9.63
C ARG A 28 35.23 -31.88 -10.75
N ASN A 29 36.34 -31.69 -11.46
CA ASN A 29 36.85 -32.68 -12.41
C ASN A 29 37.61 -33.81 -11.68
N PRO A 30 38.04 -34.89 -12.38
CA PRO A 30 38.81 -35.99 -11.78
C PRO A 30 40.14 -35.57 -11.15
N TYR A 31 40.68 -34.41 -11.52
CA TYR A 31 41.91 -33.82 -10.97
C TYR A 31 41.64 -32.87 -9.77
N GLY A 32 40.39 -32.80 -9.29
CA GLY A 32 39.99 -31.98 -8.14
C GLY A 32 39.76 -30.49 -8.43
N LEU A 33 39.95 -30.03 -9.67
CA LEU A 33 39.74 -28.65 -10.08
C LEU A 33 38.25 -28.33 -10.19
N VAL A 34 37.84 -27.19 -9.66
CA VAL A 34 36.46 -26.69 -9.74
C VAL A 34 36.18 -26.28 -11.18
N ARG A 35 35.21 -26.94 -11.82
CA ARG A 35 34.70 -26.59 -13.15
C ARG A 35 33.45 -25.73 -13.12
N GLY A 36 32.71 -25.78 -12.02
CA GLY A 36 31.41 -25.14 -11.91
C GLY A 36 30.85 -25.15 -10.50
N TRP A 37 29.66 -24.58 -10.34
CA TRP A 37 28.92 -24.58 -9.08
C TRP A 37 27.51 -25.10 -9.31
N ARG A 38 26.98 -25.82 -8.33
CA ARG A 38 25.60 -26.31 -8.33
C ARG A 38 24.94 -25.92 -7.02
N CYS A 39 23.74 -25.36 -7.06
CA CYS A 39 23.00 -25.04 -5.85
C CYS A 39 22.59 -26.33 -5.10
N ARG A 40 22.26 -26.22 -3.82
CA ARG A 40 21.81 -27.35 -2.99
C ARG A 40 20.69 -28.16 -3.64
N ILE A 41 19.64 -27.50 -4.11
CA ILE A 41 18.49 -28.14 -4.76
C ILE A 41 18.95 -28.94 -5.98
N CYS A 42 19.80 -28.35 -6.83
CA CYS A 42 20.30 -29.04 -8.00
C CYS A 42 21.24 -30.22 -7.71
N ASN A 43 21.92 -30.23 -6.56
CA ASN A 43 22.65 -31.42 -6.11
C ASN A 43 21.71 -32.57 -5.75
N GLU A 44 20.53 -32.27 -5.21
CA GLU A 44 19.57 -33.29 -4.78
C GLU A 44 18.95 -34.02 -5.97
N HIS A 45 18.75 -33.35 -7.11
CA HIS A 45 18.25 -34.01 -8.32
C HIS A 45 19.35 -34.53 -9.26
N GLN A 46 20.63 -34.24 -9.00
CA GLN A 46 21.80 -34.75 -9.75
C GLN A 46 21.73 -34.58 -11.29
N GLY A 47 20.92 -33.64 -11.80
CA GLY A 47 20.67 -33.48 -13.24
C GLY A 47 19.63 -34.43 -13.84
N GLN A 48 18.83 -35.13 -13.02
CA GLN A 48 17.65 -35.87 -13.46
C GLN A 48 16.56 -34.90 -13.92
N PRO A 49 16.16 -34.92 -15.22
CA PRO A 49 15.28 -33.88 -15.78
C PRO A 49 13.88 -33.84 -15.13
N VAL A 50 13.30 -35.00 -14.81
CA VAL A 50 11.95 -35.08 -14.23
C VAL A 50 11.94 -34.52 -12.81
N LYS A 51 12.94 -34.89 -11.99
CA LYS A 51 13.05 -34.38 -10.62
C LYS A 51 13.36 -32.88 -10.62
N MET A 52 14.21 -32.41 -11.53
CA MET A 52 14.45 -30.97 -11.72
C MET A 52 13.16 -30.20 -12.04
N ALA A 53 12.31 -30.74 -12.91
CA ALA A 53 11.03 -30.11 -13.26
C ALA A 53 10.09 -30.04 -12.04
N GLN A 54 10.04 -31.08 -11.22
CA GLN A 54 9.24 -31.11 -9.99
C GLN A 54 9.75 -30.09 -8.95
N ASP A 55 11.07 -30.04 -8.72
CA ASP A 55 11.69 -29.10 -7.79
C ASP A 55 11.46 -27.64 -8.24
N HIS A 56 11.52 -27.38 -9.55
CA HIS A 56 11.22 -26.06 -10.12
C HIS A 56 9.74 -25.70 -10.02
N GLU A 57 8.82 -26.65 -10.26
CA GLU A 57 7.38 -26.44 -10.11
C GLU A 57 7.03 -26.07 -8.66
N GLU A 58 7.64 -26.75 -7.69
CA GLU A 58 7.46 -26.46 -6.27
C GLU A 58 7.95 -25.06 -5.90
N GLU A 59 9.16 -24.69 -6.32
CA GLU A 59 9.71 -23.34 -6.07
C GLU A 59 8.84 -22.24 -6.70
N VAL A 60 8.37 -22.45 -7.93
CA VAL A 60 7.47 -21.49 -8.60
C VAL A 60 6.16 -21.37 -7.84
N ARG A 61 5.59 -22.48 -7.38
CA ARG A 61 4.35 -22.48 -6.58
C ARG A 61 4.52 -21.69 -5.28
N ILE A 62 5.63 -21.89 -4.57
CA ILE A 62 5.93 -21.16 -3.32
C ILE A 62 6.02 -19.66 -3.60
N ARG A 63 6.86 -19.24 -4.55
CA ARG A 63 7.04 -17.82 -4.88
C ARG A 63 5.76 -17.16 -5.40
N TRP A 64 4.97 -17.89 -6.18
CA TRP A 64 3.68 -17.42 -6.64
C TRP A 64 2.72 -17.21 -5.47
N GLY A 65 2.69 -18.14 -4.51
CA GLY A 65 1.92 -18.00 -3.27
C GLY A 65 2.29 -16.73 -2.51
N GLU A 66 3.58 -16.50 -2.28
CA GLU A 66 4.07 -15.28 -1.60
C GLU A 66 3.66 -14.01 -2.33
N THR A 67 3.79 -13.98 -3.67
CA THR A 67 3.41 -12.82 -4.49
C THR A 67 1.89 -12.56 -4.44
N VAL A 68 1.08 -13.62 -4.42
CA VAL A 68 -0.38 -13.51 -4.31
C VAL A 68 -0.79 -13.00 -2.94
N ASP A 69 -0.14 -13.46 -1.87
CA ASP A 69 -0.39 -12.98 -0.51
C ASP A 69 -0.02 -11.50 -0.36
N GLU A 70 1.09 -11.06 -0.95
CA GLU A 70 1.47 -9.64 -1.00
C GLU A 70 0.44 -8.79 -1.75
N LEU A 71 -0.08 -9.30 -2.87
CA LEU A 71 -1.12 -8.63 -3.65
C LEU A 71 -2.42 -8.50 -2.85
N HIS A 72 -2.88 -9.57 -2.20
CA HIS A 72 -4.06 -9.52 -1.35
C HIS A 72 -3.89 -8.54 -0.19
N ALA A 73 -2.75 -8.55 0.49
CA ALA A 73 -2.47 -7.60 1.55
C ALA A 73 -2.45 -6.14 1.05
N ALA A 74 -2.04 -5.90 -0.20
CA ALA A 74 -2.10 -4.57 -0.81
C ALA A 74 -3.53 -4.13 -1.13
N LEU A 75 -4.38 -5.05 -1.61
CA LEU A 75 -5.80 -4.81 -1.84
C LEU A 75 -6.53 -4.49 -0.53
N ASP A 76 -6.30 -5.26 0.53
CA ASP A 76 -6.89 -5.01 1.85
C ASP A 76 -6.52 -3.61 2.37
N ARG A 77 -5.25 -3.21 2.23
CA ARG A 77 -4.81 -1.85 2.62
C ARG A 77 -5.49 -0.75 1.81
N ALA A 78 -5.75 -0.98 0.52
CA ALA A 78 -6.44 -0.02 -0.34
C ALA A 78 -7.91 0.14 0.08
N ASP A 79 -8.59 -0.97 0.37
CA ASP A 79 -9.98 -0.96 0.85
C ASP A 79 -10.11 -0.32 2.23
N ASP A 80 -9.18 -0.60 3.15
CA ASP A 80 -9.11 0.05 4.45
C ASP A 80 -8.91 1.57 4.32
N TYR A 81 -8.02 2.00 3.42
CA TYR A 81 -7.79 3.41 3.16
C TYR A 81 -9.05 4.08 2.58
N LYS A 82 -9.70 3.44 1.61
CA LYS A 82 -10.96 3.91 1.03
C LYS A 82 -12.05 4.05 2.10
N ALA A 83 -12.19 3.07 2.99
CA ALA A 83 -13.16 3.11 4.09
C ALA A 83 -12.87 4.28 5.05
N LYS A 84 -11.61 4.48 5.43
CA LYS A 84 -11.19 5.61 6.29
C LYS A 84 -11.44 6.97 5.63
N MET A 85 -11.14 7.10 4.34
CA MET A 85 -11.41 8.34 3.60
C MET A 85 -12.91 8.63 3.51
N LEU A 86 -13.73 7.63 3.23
CA LEU A 86 -15.19 7.77 3.24
C LEU A 86 -15.72 8.15 4.63
N ALA A 87 -15.18 7.57 5.70
CA ALA A 87 -15.56 7.92 7.07
C ALA A 87 -15.19 9.37 7.41
N ALA A 88 -13.96 9.80 7.06
CA ALA A 88 -13.52 11.17 7.26
C ALA A 88 -14.38 12.16 6.48
N PHE A 89 -14.71 11.83 5.24
CA PHE A 89 -15.60 12.62 4.39
C PHE A 89 -17.00 12.77 4.98
N ARG A 90 -17.61 11.67 5.44
CA ARG A 90 -18.93 11.70 6.11
C ARG A 90 -18.89 12.51 7.40
N SER A 91 -17.81 12.40 8.17
CA SER A 91 -17.62 13.17 9.41
C SER A 91 -17.52 14.68 9.12
N HIS A 92 -16.74 15.04 8.10
CA HIS A 92 -16.65 16.42 7.62
C HIS A 92 -18.01 16.97 7.18
N ASP A 93 -18.77 16.21 6.39
CA ASP A 93 -20.10 16.64 5.94
C ASP A 93 -21.10 16.75 7.09
N ALA A 94 -21.02 15.87 8.09
CA ALA A 94 -21.84 15.99 9.30
C ALA A 94 -21.58 17.31 10.03
N VAL A 95 -20.31 17.73 10.13
CA VAL A 95 -19.94 19.03 10.70
C VAL A 95 -20.47 20.18 9.85
N LEU A 96 -20.35 20.12 8.52
CA LEU A 96 -20.89 21.14 7.62
C LEU A 96 -22.41 21.28 7.73
N ARG A 97 -23.14 20.18 7.91
CA ARG A 97 -24.58 20.21 8.16
C ARG A 97 -24.94 20.92 9.46
N GLU A 98 -24.11 20.79 10.51
CA GLU A 98 -24.31 21.59 11.74
C GLU A 98 -24.05 23.08 11.51
N PHE A 99 -23.03 23.44 10.72
CA PHE A 99 -22.81 24.83 10.32
C PHE A 99 -23.96 25.38 9.47
N GLU A 100 -24.51 24.59 8.54
CA GLU A 100 -25.67 24.98 7.75
C GLU A 100 -26.88 25.26 8.64
N LYS A 101 -27.16 24.38 9.62
CA LYS A 101 -28.23 24.60 10.60
C LYS A 101 -28.03 25.89 11.39
N LEU A 102 -26.82 26.14 11.88
CA LEU A 102 -26.50 27.38 12.59
C LEU A 102 -26.68 28.61 11.68
N GLY A 103 -26.30 28.50 10.41
CA GLY A 103 -26.45 29.55 9.40
C GLY A 103 -27.90 29.98 9.18
N ARG A 104 -28.88 29.08 9.39
CA ARG A 104 -30.31 29.44 9.33
C ARG A 104 -30.74 30.40 10.43
N TYR A 105 -30.12 30.31 11.61
CA TYR A 105 -30.44 31.17 12.77
C TYR A 105 -29.51 32.38 12.89
N HIS A 106 -28.36 32.35 12.22
CA HIS A 106 -27.32 33.37 12.29
C HIS A 106 -27.03 33.95 10.91
N GLN A 107 -28.02 34.63 10.33
CA GLN A 107 -27.87 35.34 9.05
C GLN A 107 -27.53 36.81 9.27
N SER A 108 -26.76 37.38 8.34
CA SER A 108 -26.54 38.82 8.30
C SER A 108 -27.83 39.55 7.98
N THR A 109 -28.14 40.57 8.76
CA THR A 109 -29.24 41.51 8.57
C THR A 109 -28.63 42.92 8.51
N GLY A 110 -29.32 43.89 7.90
CA GLY A 110 -28.80 45.27 7.79
C GLY A 110 -28.45 45.97 9.12
N HIS A 111 -28.77 45.36 10.27
CA HIS A 111 -28.48 45.88 11.61
C HIS A 111 -27.64 44.94 12.50
N GLY A 112 -27.13 43.83 11.97
CA GLY A 112 -26.35 42.84 12.74
C GLY A 112 -26.75 41.40 12.37
N CYS A 113 -26.74 40.49 13.34
CA CYS A 113 -27.14 39.10 13.12
C CYS A 113 -28.64 38.89 13.40
N LEU A 114 -29.27 37.94 12.69
CA LEU A 114 -30.67 37.54 12.87
C LEU A 114 -31.01 37.16 14.33
N CYS A 115 -30.03 36.68 15.09
CA CYS A 115 -30.15 36.42 16.54
C CYS A 115 -30.24 37.70 17.41
N GLY A 116 -30.28 38.90 16.82
CA GLY A 116 -30.41 40.20 17.49
C GLY A 116 -29.09 40.81 18.00
N LYS A 117 -27.96 40.11 17.87
CA LYS A 117 -26.64 40.61 18.31
C LYS A 117 -25.95 41.39 17.18
N ARG A 118 -25.49 42.61 17.45
CA ARG A 118 -24.71 43.43 16.50
C ARG A 118 -23.35 42.83 16.15
N ASN A 119 -22.63 42.28 17.14
CA ASN A 119 -21.32 41.62 16.96
C ASN A 119 -21.42 40.12 17.27
N CYS A 120 -22.18 39.39 16.45
CA CYS A 120 -22.35 37.96 16.67
C CYS A 120 -21.09 37.17 16.29
N ALA A 121 -20.41 36.56 17.26
CA ALA A 121 -19.24 35.72 17.03
C ALA A 121 -19.56 34.52 16.10
N THR A 122 -20.73 33.89 16.27
CA THR A 122 -21.17 32.78 15.42
C THR A 122 -21.34 33.19 13.96
N LEU A 123 -21.92 34.38 13.72
CA LEU A 123 -22.04 34.93 12.35
C LEU A 123 -20.67 35.12 11.72
N SER A 124 -19.68 35.66 12.46
CA SER A 124 -18.32 35.87 11.92
C SER A 124 -17.60 34.57 11.52
N ILE A 125 -17.97 33.44 12.14
CA ILE A 125 -17.41 32.13 11.80
C ILE A 125 -18.12 31.58 10.57
N ILE A 126 -19.46 31.59 10.55
CA ILE A 126 -20.26 31.06 9.44
C ILE A 126 -20.03 31.85 8.14
N ASP A 127 -19.93 33.17 8.26
CA ASP A 127 -19.69 34.09 7.14
C ASP A 127 -18.26 34.05 6.60
N SER A 128 -17.42 33.15 7.13
CA SER A 128 -16.17 32.81 6.47
C SER A 128 -16.45 32.22 5.09
N ASN A 129 -15.94 32.88 4.05
CA ASN A 129 -16.03 32.47 2.64
C ASN A 129 -15.66 30.99 2.41
N GLN A 130 -14.81 30.42 3.26
CA GLN A 130 -14.43 29.01 3.16
C GLN A 130 -15.61 28.09 3.53
N ILE A 131 -16.29 28.33 4.65
CA ILE A 131 -17.38 27.48 5.14
C ILE A 131 -18.57 27.51 4.19
N TYR A 132 -18.98 28.69 3.72
CA TYR A 132 -20.04 28.81 2.72
C TYR A 132 -19.71 28.06 1.43
N GLY A 133 -18.46 28.18 0.93
CA GLY A 133 -18.04 27.43 -0.25
C GLY A 133 -18.04 25.91 -0.04
N HIS A 134 -17.76 25.43 1.18
CA HIS A 134 -17.86 24.00 1.51
C HIS A 134 -19.30 23.50 1.58
N ILE A 135 -20.23 24.27 2.17
CA ILE A 135 -21.66 23.94 2.24
C ILE A 135 -22.28 23.92 0.84
N ASP A 136 -22.01 24.93 0.00
CA ASP A 136 -22.53 24.97 -1.37
C ASP A 136 -22.08 23.76 -2.20
N ARG A 137 -20.80 23.37 -2.11
CA ARG A 137 -20.29 22.15 -2.76
C ARG A 137 -20.97 20.88 -2.25
N MET A 138 -21.19 20.77 -0.94
CA MET A 138 -21.90 19.64 -0.34
C MET A 138 -23.34 19.56 -0.87
N ASN A 139 -24.07 20.68 -0.90
CA ASN A 139 -25.46 20.72 -1.35
C ASN A 139 -25.60 20.39 -2.84
N ARG A 140 -24.77 20.97 -3.71
CA ARG A 140 -24.77 20.64 -5.15
C ARG A 140 -24.49 19.17 -5.41
N ARG A 141 -23.63 18.54 -4.59
CA ARG A 141 -23.34 17.11 -4.71
C ARG A 141 -24.53 16.27 -4.26
N ASP A 142 -25.17 16.63 -3.14
CA ASP A 142 -26.36 15.93 -2.65
C ASP A 142 -27.56 16.06 -3.63
N GLU A 143 -27.63 17.13 -4.43
CA GLU A 143 -28.62 17.32 -5.52
C GLU A 143 -28.36 16.47 -6.77
N LEU A 144 -27.11 16.02 -6.98
CA LEU A 144 -26.69 15.22 -8.13
C LEU A 144 -26.68 13.70 -7.85
N GLY A 145 -26.84 13.30 -6.59
CA GLY A 145 -26.92 11.90 -6.15
C GLY A 145 -28.34 11.35 -6.11
#